data_AF-A0A0Z8HR60-F1
#
_entry.id   AF-A0A0Z8HR60-F1
#
_cell.length_a   1.000
_cell.length_b   1.000
_cell.length_c   1.000
_cell.angle_alpha   90.00
_cell.angle_beta   90.00
_cell.angle_gamma   90.00
#
_symmetry.space_group_name_H-M   'P 1'
#
loop_
_entity.id
_entity.type
_entity.pdbx_description
1 polymer ?
#
loop_
_entity_poly.entity_id
_entity_poly.type
_entity_poly.pdbx_seq_one_letter_code
_entity_poly.pdbx_strand_id
1 'polypeptide(L)'
;MSDYLPSGRSGTEVFSKMTVGQYLDVMGPLGKGFEVDFLKEGDRILIIGGGIGVPPLVEVAKQAANRGAKVTSVIGFATKEAVILEEELAKYGQVYVTTDDGSYGRKGNVATVVEELTNEFAAIYSCGAPAMINYVDQRFQEHPHAYISLEARMACGMGACYACVVKPKEGQEHENKRVCKEGPVFATGSLIL
;
A
#
# COMPACT_ATOMS: atom_id res chain seq x y z
N MET A 1 -4.26 6.96 40.03
CA MET A 1 -4.65 8.08 39.15
C MET A 1 -4.27 7.67 37.75
N SER A 2 -5.23 7.64 36.85
CA SER A 2 -5.10 7.13 35.49
C SER A 2 -4.20 8.05 34.66
N ASP A 3 -3.01 7.58 34.30
CA ASP A 3 -2.16 8.23 33.30
C ASP A 3 -2.81 8.07 31.92
N TYR A 4 -3.69 9.01 31.61
CA TYR A 4 -4.33 9.14 30.32
C TYR A 4 -3.28 9.68 29.33
N LEU A 5 -2.55 8.77 28.65
CA LEU A 5 -1.62 9.14 27.59
C LEU A 5 -2.42 9.75 26.41
N PRO A 6 -1.98 10.89 25.84
CA PRO A 6 -2.69 11.55 24.75
C PRO A 6 -2.82 10.65 23.53
N SER A 7 -3.95 10.77 22.85
CA SER A 7 -4.40 9.94 21.75
C SER A 7 -3.48 9.97 20.53
N GLY A 8 -3.16 8.78 19.99
CA GLY A 8 -2.76 8.59 18.59
C GLY A 8 -1.39 7.95 18.34
N ARG A 9 -0.43 8.05 19.28
CA ARG A 9 0.95 7.50 19.11
C ARG A 9 1.46 6.64 20.26
N SER A 10 0.73 6.55 21.37
CA SER A 10 1.19 5.87 22.59
C SER A 10 1.48 4.38 22.38
N GLY A 11 0.69 3.66 21.58
CA GLY A 11 0.89 2.22 21.36
C GLY A 11 2.14 1.88 20.55
N THR A 12 2.34 2.51 19.39
CA THR A 12 3.52 2.23 18.54
C THR A 12 4.82 2.73 19.16
N GLU A 13 4.79 3.78 19.98
CA GLU A 13 5.94 4.22 20.77
C GLU A 13 6.35 3.20 21.84
N VAL A 14 5.40 2.48 22.44
CA VAL A 14 5.72 1.38 23.35
C VAL A 14 6.41 0.25 22.58
N PHE A 15 5.88 -0.11 21.40
CA PHE A 15 6.48 -1.16 20.57
C PHE A 15 7.88 -0.80 20.06
N SER A 16 8.16 0.47 19.72
CA SER A 16 9.48 0.87 19.22
C SER A 16 10.60 0.78 20.26
N LYS A 17 10.26 0.68 21.56
CA LYS A 17 11.20 0.52 22.68
C LYS A 17 11.41 -0.94 23.07
N MET A 18 10.73 -1.88 22.42
CA MET A 18 10.89 -3.31 22.71
C MET A 18 12.24 -3.84 22.24
N THR A 19 12.72 -4.91 22.89
CA THR A 19 14.05 -5.50 22.67
C THR A 19 13.96 -7.00 22.43
N VAL A 20 15.03 -7.56 21.86
CA VAL A 20 15.13 -9.00 21.57
C VAL A 20 14.92 -9.82 22.84
N GLY A 21 14.06 -10.85 22.75
CA GLY A 21 13.68 -11.70 23.87
C GLY A 21 12.37 -11.31 24.56
N GLN A 22 11.80 -10.13 24.24
CA GLN A 22 10.44 -9.77 24.64
C GLN A 22 9.38 -10.39 23.72
N TYR A 23 8.16 -10.51 24.22
CA TYR A 23 7.04 -11.16 23.53
C TYR A 23 5.98 -10.15 23.09
N LEU A 24 5.40 -10.38 21.92
CA LEU A 24 4.26 -9.66 21.37
C LEU A 24 3.13 -10.65 21.10
N ASP A 25 1.92 -10.28 21.50
CA ASP A 25 0.71 -11.00 21.08
C ASP A 25 0.33 -10.57 19.66
N VAL A 26 0.16 -11.54 18.76
CA VAL A 26 0.00 -11.29 17.32
C VAL A 26 -1.17 -12.10 16.79
N MET A 27 -2.08 -11.41 16.10
CA MET A 27 -3.17 -12.02 15.35
C MET A 27 -2.91 -11.86 13.84
N GLY A 28 -2.73 -12.97 13.12
CA GLY A 28 -2.56 -12.94 11.68
C GLY A 28 -2.15 -14.27 11.04
N PRO A 29 -2.04 -14.30 9.69
CA PRO A 29 -2.33 -13.21 8.75
C PRO A 29 -3.82 -12.86 8.66
N LEU A 30 -4.15 -11.63 8.24
CA LEU A 30 -5.52 -11.11 8.14
C LEU A 30 -5.77 -10.43 6.78
N GLY A 31 -7.04 -10.40 6.37
CA GLY A 31 -7.49 -9.74 5.14
C GLY A 31 -7.16 -10.48 3.85
N LYS A 32 -7.59 -9.88 2.73
CA LYS A 32 -7.28 -10.25 1.36
C LYS A 32 -6.12 -9.39 0.85
N GLY A 33 -5.03 -10.05 0.44
CA GLY A 33 -3.83 -9.42 -0.10
C GLY A 33 -3.90 -9.15 -1.61
N PHE A 34 -2.76 -8.73 -2.16
CA PHE A 34 -2.60 -8.49 -3.59
C PHE A 34 -2.58 -9.82 -4.37
N GLU A 35 -3.25 -9.85 -5.51
CA GLU A 35 -3.23 -10.99 -6.43
C GLU A 35 -2.04 -10.86 -7.39
N VAL A 36 -1.20 -11.89 -7.46
CA VAL A 36 -0.03 -11.95 -8.35
C VAL A 36 0.03 -13.24 -9.18
N ASP A 37 -0.91 -14.16 -8.95
CA ASP A 37 -0.88 -15.51 -9.54
C ASP A 37 -1.18 -15.53 -11.03
N PHE A 38 -1.84 -14.49 -11.56
CA PHE A 38 -2.13 -14.36 -12.99
C PHE A 38 -0.94 -13.83 -13.80
N LEU A 39 0.10 -13.31 -13.15
CA LEU A 39 1.29 -12.76 -13.80
C LEU A 39 2.10 -13.87 -14.49
N LYS A 40 2.62 -13.54 -15.67
CA LYS A 40 3.43 -14.43 -16.51
C LYS A 40 4.85 -13.88 -16.66
N GLU A 41 5.76 -14.75 -17.07
CA GLU A 41 7.13 -14.37 -17.39
C GLU A 41 7.14 -13.28 -18.48
N GLY A 42 7.91 -12.23 -18.26
CA GLY A 42 8.03 -11.11 -19.18
C GLY A 42 6.99 -10.01 -19.00
N ASP A 43 5.92 -10.25 -18.23
CA ASP A 43 4.95 -9.20 -17.88
C ASP A 43 5.64 -8.04 -17.19
N ARG A 44 5.15 -6.82 -17.41
CA ARG A 44 5.63 -5.62 -16.72
C ARG A 44 4.63 -5.24 -15.64
N ILE A 45 5.08 -4.95 -14.43
CA ILE A 45 4.20 -4.45 -13.37
C ILE A 45 4.67 -3.08 -12.87
N LEU A 46 3.71 -2.29 -12.40
CA LEU A 46 3.97 -1.01 -11.74
C LEU A 46 3.57 -1.09 -10.27
N ILE A 47 4.52 -0.78 -9.40
CA ILE A 47 4.32 -0.63 -7.96
C ILE A 47 4.36 0.86 -7.62
N ILE A 48 3.36 1.38 -6.91
CA ILE A 48 3.25 2.77 -6.51
C ILE A 48 3.09 2.85 -4.98
N GLY A 49 4.14 3.26 -4.28
CA GLY A 49 4.18 3.29 -2.82
C GLY A 49 4.34 4.69 -2.25
N GLY A 50 3.76 4.96 -1.08
CA GLY A 50 3.93 6.24 -0.39
C GLY A 50 4.14 6.08 1.11
N GLY A 51 5.25 6.60 1.64
CA GLY A 51 5.56 6.59 3.06
C GLY A 51 5.48 5.18 3.69
N ILE A 52 4.67 5.04 4.75
CA ILE A 52 4.47 3.77 5.46
C ILE A 52 3.67 2.71 4.66
N GLY A 53 3.17 3.05 3.47
CA GLY A 53 2.55 2.10 2.55
C GLY A 53 3.56 1.32 1.68
N VAL A 54 4.84 1.70 1.68
CA VAL A 54 5.89 1.00 0.92
C VAL A 54 6.18 -0.44 1.42
N PRO A 55 6.27 -0.73 2.73
CA PRO A 55 6.59 -2.07 3.24
C PRO A 55 5.81 -3.25 2.64
N PRO A 56 4.46 -3.27 2.55
CA PRO A 56 3.74 -4.41 1.97
C PRO A 56 4.06 -4.62 0.48
N LEU A 57 4.51 -3.59 -0.23
CA LEU A 57 4.80 -3.67 -1.66
C LEU A 57 6.13 -4.38 -1.97
N VAL A 58 7.03 -4.50 -0.99
CA VAL A 58 8.27 -5.29 -1.15
C VAL A 58 7.96 -6.76 -1.41
N GLU A 59 6.98 -7.32 -0.69
CA GLU A 59 6.58 -8.71 -0.90
C GLU A 59 5.87 -8.89 -2.26
N VAL A 60 5.10 -7.90 -2.72
CA VAL A 60 4.54 -7.91 -4.08
C VAL A 60 5.64 -7.93 -5.13
N ALA A 61 6.65 -7.05 -5.00
CA ALA A 61 7.79 -6.99 -5.91
C ALA A 61 8.53 -8.33 -5.98
N LYS A 62 8.77 -8.94 -4.81
CA LYS A 62 9.41 -10.25 -4.70
C LYS A 62 8.60 -11.36 -5.38
N GLN A 63 7.30 -11.46 -5.12
CA GLN A 63 6.46 -12.51 -5.71
C GLN A 63 6.33 -12.34 -7.23
N ALA A 64 6.19 -11.11 -7.71
CA ALA A 64 6.15 -10.82 -9.14
C ALA A 64 7.49 -11.14 -9.83
N ALA A 65 8.62 -10.75 -9.23
CA ALA A 65 9.94 -11.08 -9.77
C ALA A 65 10.19 -12.59 -9.80
N ASN A 66 9.76 -13.34 -8.76
CA ASN A 66 9.84 -14.80 -8.74
C ASN A 66 9.00 -15.48 -9.85
N ARG A 67 8.04 -14.76 -10.44
CA ARG A 67 7.26 -15.19 -11.61
C ARG A 67 7.88 -14.77 -12.95
N GLY A 68 9.03 -14.11 -12.92
CA GLY A 68 9.69 -13.59 -14.12
C GLY A 68 9.09 -12.28 -14.63
N ALA A 69 8.24 -11.60 -13.85
CA ALA A 69 7.74 -10.28 -14.21
C ALA A 69 8.84 -9.22 -14.01
N LYS A 70 8.82 -8.19 -14.87
CA LYS A 70 9.68 -7.01 -14.80
C LYS A 70 9.02 -5.97 -13.91
N VAL A 71 9.62 -5.73 -12.75
CA VAL A 71 9.09 -4.80 -11.75
C VAL A 71 9.62 -3.39 -11.98
N THR A 72 8.71 -2.41 -12.02
CA THR A 72 9.01 -0.99 -11.88
C THR A 72 8.34 -0.48 -10.61
N SER A 73 9.10 0.10 -9.69
CA SER A 73 8.60 0.69 -8.46
C SER A 73 8.76 2.21 -8.48
N VAL A 74 7.71 2.94 -8.11
CA VAL A 74 7.73 4.39 -7.87
C VAL A 74 7.33 4.61 -6.41
N ILE A 75 8.25 5.11 -5.60
CA ILE A 75 8.04 5.32 -4.16
C ILE A 75 8.23 6.77 -3.77
N GLY A 76 7.27 7.33 -3.04
CA GLY A 76 7.26 8.74 -2.63
C GLY A 76 7.34 8.93 -1.12
N PHE A 77 8.11 9.94 -0.70
CA PHE A 77 8.31 10.29 0.70
C PHE A 77 8.28 11.81 0.91
N ALA A 78 8.09 12.25 2.15
CA ALA A 78 8.11 13.68 2.46
C ALA A 78 9.52 14.28 2.31
N THR A 79 10.54 13.58 2.82
CA THR A 79 11.95 13.98 2.80
C THR A 79 12.85 12.74 2.63
N LYS A 80 14.15 12.96 2.41
CA LYS A 80 15.18 11.93 2.31
C LYS A 80 15.24 11.03 3.54
N GLU A 81 15.10 11.60 4.73
CA GLU A 81 15.19 10.86 6.00
C GLU A 81 14.03 9.88 6.20
N ALA A 82 12.91 10.12 5.50
CA ALA A 82 11.76 9.24 5.52
C ALA A 82 11.84 8.11 4.47
N VAL A 83 12.83 8.15 3.55
CA VAL A 83 13.00 7.12 2.52
C VAL A 83 13.37 5.80 3.18
N ILE A 84 12.61 4.76 2.86
CA ILE A 84 12.83 3.40 3.35
C ILE A 84 12.67 2.40 2.19
N LEU A 85 13.37 1.27 2.30
CA LEU A 85 13.19 0.08 1.45
C LEU A 85 13.46 0.29 -0.06
N GLU A 86 14.17 1.36 -0.44
CA GLU A 86 14.65 1.55 -1.81
C GLU A 86 15.56 0.40 -2.24
N GLU A 87 16.58 0.08 -1.43
CA GLU A 87 17.52 -1.00 -1.71
C GLU A 87 16.83 -2.37 -1.75
N GLU A 88 15.84 -2.61 -0.89
CA GLU A 88 15.01 -3.81 -0.87
C GLU A 88 14.21 -3.98 -2.17
N LEU A 89 13.58 -2.91 -2.67
CA LEU A 89 12.85 -2.94 -3.93
C LEU A 89 13.78 -3.06 -5.14
N ALA A 90 14.97 -2.46 -5.08
CA ALA A 90 15.97 -2.51 -6.14
C ALA A 90 16.48 -3.92 -6.44
N LYS A 91 16.33 -4.86 -5.49
CA LYS A 91 16.62 -6.29 -5.69
C LYS A 91 15.69 -6.94 -6.73
N TYR A 92 14.53 -6.34 -7.00
CA TYR A 92 13.47 -6.93 -7.83
C TYR A 92 13.20 -6.16 -9.13
N GLY A 93 13.76 -4.96 -9.30
CA GLY A 93 13.58 -4.19 -10.51
C GLY A 93 13.97 -2.72 -10.37
N GLN A 94 13.57 -1.91 -11.36
CA GLN A 94 13.85 -0.48 -11.36
C GLN A 94 13.07 0.22 -10.25
N VAL A 95 13.73 1.09 -9.49
CA VAL A 95 13.09 1.94 -8.48
C VAL A 95 13.28 3.41 -8.86
N TYR A 96 12.19 4.17 -8.74
CA TYR A 96 12.19 5.63 -8.79
C TYR A 96 11.75 6.15 -7.43
N VAL A 97 12.56 7.03 -6.85
CA VAL A 97 12.24 7.67 -5.57
C VAL A 97 11.85 9.12 -5.81
N THR A 98 10.76 9.56 -5.18
CA THR A 98 10.36 10.96 -5.14
C THR A 98 10.37 11.48 -3.71
N THR A 99 10.74 12.75 -3.54
CA THR A 99 10.60 13.47 -2.27
C THR A 99 9.86 14.79 -2.48
N ASP A 100 8.89 15.08 -1.61
CA ASP A 100 8.07 16.29 -1.73
C ASP A 100 8.93 17.57 -1.76
N ASP A 101 9.97 17.61 -0.91
CA ASP A 101 10.91 18.73 -0.81
C ASP A 101 12.05 18.70 -1.85
N GLY A 102 12.27 17.56 -2.52
CA GLY A 102 13.38 17.35 -3.45
C GLY A 102 14.72 17.03 -2.80
N SER A 103 14.73 16.67 -1.51
CA SER A 103 15.94 16.30 -0.77
C SER A 103 16.60 15.01 -1.26
N TYR A 104 15.87 14.15 -1.98
CA TYR A 104 16.39 12.93 -2.60
C TYR A 104 15.57 12.46 -3.80
N GLY A 105 16.24 11.86 -4.79
CA GLY A 105 15.59 11.42 -6.02
C GLY A 105 14.95 12.58 -6.76
N ARG A 106 13.72 12.39 -7.25
CA ARG A 106 12.96 13.41 -7.96
C ARG A 106 12.14 14.27 -6.99
N LYS A 107 12.19 15.59 -7.17
CA LYS A 107 11.32 16.50 -6.44
C LYS A 107 9.86 16.32 -6.86
N GLY A 108 8.96 16.18 -5.87
CA GLY A 108 7.52 16.04 -6.03
C GLY A 108 7.00 14.70 -5.53
N ASN A 109 5.74 14.40 -5.86
CA ASN A 109 5.08 13.15 -5.50
C ASN A 109 5.25 12.09 -6.60
N VAL A 110 4.77 10.87 -6.32
CA VAL A 110 4.87 9.72 -7.24
C VAL A 110 4.24 9.97 -8.62
N ALA A 111 3.22 10.84 -8.73
CA ALA A 111 2.56 11.13 -10.00
C ALA A 111 3.54 11.74 -11.01
N THR A 112 4.50 12.54 -10.54
CA THR A 112 5.52 13.17 -11.38
C THR A 112 6.39 12.19 -12.16
N VAL A 113 6.53 10.94 -11.67
CA VAL A 113 7.22 9.86 -12.37
C VAL A 113 6.22 9.01 -13.15
N VAL A 114 5.09 8.66 -12.53
CA VAL A 114 4.07 7.78 -13.15
C VAL A 114 3.55 8.36 -14.46
N GLU A 115 3.41 9.68 -14.57
CA GLU A 115 2.96 10.37 -15.79
C GLU A 115 3.95 10.28 -16.96
N GLU A 116 5.23 10.02 -16.70
CA GLU A 116 6.26 9.85 -17.72
C GLU A 116 6.43 8.40 -18.18
N LEU A 117 5.85 7.44 -17.43
CA LEU A 117 5.90 6.04 -17.78
C LEU A 117 4.91 5.75 -18.90
N THR A 118 5.43 5.44 -20.08
CA THR A 118 4.64 5.13 -21.29
C THR A 118 4.46 3.63 -21.53
N ASN A 119 4.99 2.78 -20.65
CA ASN A 119 4.87 1.33 -20.79
C ASN A 119 3.44 0.87 -20.51
N GLU A 120 3.01 -0.16 -21.25
CA GLU A 120 1.89 -0.99 -20.83
C GLU A 120 2.32 -1.87 -19.66
N PHE A 121 1.50 -1.92 -18.62
CA PHE A 121 1.70 -2.75 -17.44
C PHE A 121 0.58 -3.79 -17.38
N ALA A 122 0.93 -5.03 -17.09
CA ALA A 122 -0.03 -6.11 -16.87
C ALA A 122 -0.77 -5.97 -15.53
N ALA A 123 -0.15 -5.29 -14.55
CA ALA A 123 -0.74 -5.03 -13.24
C ALA A 123 -0.18 -3.77 -12.58
N ILE A 124 -1.03 -3.12 -11.77
CA ILE A 124 -0.70 -1.95 -10.95
C ILE A 124 -0.98 -2.29 -9.48
N TYR A 125 -0.03 -2.04 -8.59
CA TYR A 125 -0.16 -2.30 -7.17
C TYR A 125 0.17 -1.04 -6.38
N SER A 126 -0.71 -0.60 -5.48
CA SER A 126 -0.45 0.61 -4.70
C SER A 126 -0.87 0.54 -3.25
N CYS A 127 -0.12 1.25 -2.41
CA CYS A 127 -0.39 1.40 -0.99
C CYS A 127 0.30 2.68 -0.48
N GLY A 128 -0.45 3.55 0.21
CA GLY A 128 0.08 4.81 0.72
C GLY A 128 -1.01 5.78 1.17
N ALA A 129 -0.65 7.06 1.26
CA ALA A 129 -1.54 8.11 1.76
C ALA A 129 -2.83 8.25 0.93
N PRO A 130 -3.95 8.69 1.53
CA PRO A 130 -5.25 8.80 0.83
C PRO A 130 -5.19 9.58 -0.49
N ALA A 131 -4.45 10.69 -0.54
CA ALA A 131 -4.29 11.47 -1.78
C ALA A 131 -3.61 10.67 -2.91
N MET A 132 -2.62 9.84 -2.56
CA MET A 132 -1.96 8.96 -3.52
C MET A 132 -2.90 7.85 -4.00
N ILE A 133 -3.64 7.24 -3.08
CA ILE A 133 -4.62 6.21 -3.41
C ILE A 133 -5.72 6.76 -4.33
N ASN A 134 -6.23 7.97 -4.08
CA ASN A 134 -7.22 8.62 -4.94
C ASN A 134 -6.68 8.89 -6.34
N TYR A 135 -5.42 9.33 -6.45
CA TYR A 135 -4.75 9.48 -7.73
C TYR A 135 -4.66 8.15 -8.49
N VAL A 136 -4.21 7.07 -7.83
CA VAL A 136 -4.09 5.74 -8.47
C VAL A 136 -5.46 5.18 -8.85
N ASP A 137 -6.47 5.32 -7.98
CA ASP A 137 -7.85 4.88 -8.26
C ASP A 137 -8.38 5.53 -9.54
N GLN A 138 -8.29 6.86 -9.64
CA GLN A 138 -8.78 7.60 -10.80
C GLN A 138 -7.98 7.29 -12.06
N ARG A 139 -6.65 7.22 -11.95
CA ARG A 139 -5.75 7.04 -13.09
C ARG A 139 -5.84 5.65 -13.72
N PHE A 140 -6.17 4.64 -12.93
CA PHE A 140 -6.19 3.25 -13.36
C PHE A 140 -7.56 2.56 -13.15
N GLN A 141 -8.66 3.31 -12.96
CA GLN A 141 -9.99 2.74 -12.71
C GLN A 141 -10.45 1.71 -13.75
N GLU A 142 -10.08 1.88 -15.02
CA GLU A 142 -10.43 0.97 -16.12
C GLU A 142 -9.46 -0.21 -16.28
N HIS A 143 -8.40 -0.28 -15.47
CA HIS A 143 -7.37 -1.30 -15.60
C HIS A 143 -7.80 -2.59 -14.85
N PRO A 144 -7.84 -3.75 -15.52
CA PRO A 144 -8.43 -4.98 -14.94
C PRO A 144 -7.65 -5.53 -13.74
N HIS A 145 -6.36 -5.20 -13.65
CA HIS A 145 -5.44 -5.66 -12.61
C HIS A 145 -4.77 -4.48 -11.89
N ALA A 146 -5.54 -3.45 -11.55
CA ALA A 146 -5.05 -2.34 -10.74
C ALA A 146 -5.65 -2.39 -9.33
N TYR A 147 -4.78 -2.31 -8.33
CA TYR A 147 -5.12 -2.57 -6.94
C TYR A 147 -4.65 -1.45 -6.01
N ILE A 148 -5.50 -1.13 -5.03
CA ILE A 148 -5.25 -0.17 -3.95
C ILE A 148 -5.37 -0.88 -2.61
N SER A 149 -4.38 -0.72 -1.72
CA SER A 149 -4.46 -1.19 -0.34
C SER A 149 -4.85 -0.05 0.59
N LEU A 150 -5.97 -0.20 1.29
CA LEU A 150 -6.55 0.82 2.16
C LEU A 150 -6.17 0.63 3.62
N GLU A 151 -6.06 1.76 4.32
CA GLU A 151 -5.99 1.82 5.78
C GLU A 151 -7.33 2.32 6.35
N ALA A 152 -7.66 1.86 7.56
CA ALA A 152 -8.83 2.32 8.30
C ALA A 152 -8.62 2.17 9.80
N ARG A 153 -9.44 2.87 10.60
CA ARG A 153 -9.52 2.58 12.03
C ARG A 153 -10.15 1.20 12.23
N MET A 154 -9.48 0.34 13.00
CA MET A 154 -9.90 -1.04 13.24
C MET A 154 -10.00 -1.30 14.75
N ALA A 155 -10.91 -2.22 15.13
CA ALA A 155 -11.02 -2.74 16.48
C ALA A 155 -10.85 -4.26 16.49
N CYS A 156 -11.79 -5.02 15.89
CA CYS A 156 -11.73 -6.49 15.94
C CYS A 156 -10.72 -7.12 14.96
N GLY A 157 -10.34 -6.44 13.87
CA GLY A 157 -9.45 -6.99 12.82
C GLY A 157 -9.98 -8.20 12.03
N MET A 158 -11.15 -8.74 12.36
CA MET A 158 -11.67 -10.01 11.81
C MET A 158 -13.08 -9.90 11.20
N GLY A 159 -13.58 -8.68 11.03
CA GLY A 159 -14.84 -8.37 10.34
C GLY A 159 -16.09 -8.29 11.23
N ALA A 160 -16.02 -8.65 12.51
CA ALA A 160 -17.19 -8.71 13.39
C ALA A 160 -17.80 -7.34 13.75
N CYS A 161 -16.97 -6.31 13.96
CA CYS A 161 -17.43 -5.05 14.58
C CYS A 161 -17.88 -3.96 13.61
N TYR A 162 -17.66 -4.13 12.30
CA TYR A 162 -17.99 -3.12 11.27
C TYR A 162 -17.35 -1.72 11.47
N ALA A 163 -16.27 -1.59 12.25
CA ALA A 163 -15.61 -0.29 12.46
C ALA A 163 -14.82 0.22 11.23
N CYS A 164 -14.36 -0.67 10.36
CA CYS A 164 -13.52 -0.35 9.20
C CYS A 164 -14.28 -0.46 7.87
N VAL A 165 -15.51 0.07 7.83
CA VAL A 165 -16.36 0.00 6.64
C VAL A 165 -15.90 0.94 5.52
N VAL A 166 -16.04 0.48 4.28
CA VAL A 166 -15.84 1.24 3.05
C VAL A 166 -17.02 0.99 2.11
N LYS A 167 -17.37 2.00 1.30
CA LYS A 167 -18.57 1.97 0.46
C LYS A 167 -18.20 1.62 -1.00
N PRO A 168 -18.77 0.56 -1.59
CA PRO A 168 -18.64 0.30 -3.02
C PRO A 168 -19.18 1.44 -3.89
N LYS A 169 -18.57 1.70 -5.08
CA LYS A 169 -19.11 2.68 -6.05
C LYS A 169 -20.46 2.21 -6.60
N GLU A 170 -20.51 0.94 -7.00
CA GLU A 170 -21.71 0.27 -7.47
C GLU A 170 -22.19 -0.66 -6.37
N GLY A 171 -23.24 -0.25 -5.65
CA GLY A 171 -23.84 -1.07 -4.62
C GLY A 171 -24.85 -0.36 -3.72
N GLN A 172 -25.67 -1.15 -3.03
CA GLN A 172 -26.59 -0.66 -2.00
C GLN A 172 -25.88 -0.51 -0.65
N GLU A 173 -26.44 0.26 0.30
CA GLU A 173 -25.79 0.47 1.61
C GLU A 173 -25.50 -0.81 2.40
N HIS A 174 -26.31 -1.86 2.20
CA HIS A 174 -26.09 -3.15 2.84
C HIS A 174 -24.91 -3.95 2.26
N GLU A 175 -24.30 -3.47 1.18
CA GLU A 175 -23.15 -4.08 0.50
C GLU A 175 -21.81 -3.43 0.92
N ASN A 176 -21.82 -2.60 1.97
CA ASN A 176 -20.61 -2.05 2.58
C ASN A 176 -19.58 -3.15 2.88
N LYS A 177 -18.34 -2.92 2.46
CA LYS A 177 -17.20 -3.82 2.67
C LYS A 177 -16.41 -3.38 3.89
N ARG A 178 -15.58 -4.26 4.46
CA ARG A 178 -14.71 -3.97 5.60
C ARG A 178 -13.25 -4.14 5.19
N VAL A 179 -12.43 -3.14 5.50
CA VAL A 179 -10.99 -3.16 5.17
C VAL A 179 -10.28 -4.36 5.79
N CYS A 180 -10.64 -4.79 7.00
CA CYS A 180 -9.97 -5.93 7.65
C CYS A 180 -10.37 -7.32 7.12
N LYS A 181 -11.47 -7.44 6.38
CA LYS A 181 -12.04 -8.74 6.01
C LYS A 181 -12.18 -8.92 4.51
N GLU A 182 -12.83 -7.98 3.84
CA GLU A 182 -12.97 -7.95 2.38
C GLU A 182 -11.76 -7.28 1.72
N GLY A 183 -11.11 -6.34 2.42
CA GLY A 183 -9.82 -5.76 2.06
C GLY A 183 -8.65 -6.42 2.80
N PRO A 184 -7.49 -5.75 2.96
CA PRO A 184 -7.29 -4.32 2.72
C PRO A 184 -7.12 -3.95 1.24
N VAL A 185 -6.87 -4.93 0.38
CA VAL A 185 -6.66 -4.70 -1.05
C VAL A 185 -7.99 -4.75 -1.81
N PHE A 186 -8.24 -3.71 -2.61
CA PHE A 186 -9.40 -3.59 -3.49
C PHE A 186 -8.95 -3.24 -4.90
N ALA A 187 -9.80 -3.56 -5.88
CA ALA A 187 -9.58 -3.09 -7.25
C ALA A 187 -9.84 -1.57 -7.33
N THR A 188 -9.07 -0.88 -8.16
CA THR A 188 -9.37 0.51 -8.52
C THR A 188 -10.76 0.60 -9.16
N GLY A 189 -11.42 1.75 -9.03
CA GLY A 189 -12.78 1.95 -9.51
C GLY A 189 -13.87 1.31 -8.64
N SER A 190 -13.53 0.46 -7.67
CA SER A 190 -14.54 -0.33 -6.94
C SER A 190 -15.15 0.36 -5.71
N LEU A 191 -14.53 1.41 -5.16
CA LEU A 191 -14.92 2.06 -3.91
C LEU A 191 -15.11 3.57 -4.06
N ILE A 192 -15.98 4.16 -3.23
CA ILE A 192 -16.08 5.61 -3.07
C ILE A 192 -14.97 6.05 -2.10
N LEU A 193 -14.05 6.88 -2.59
CA LEU A 193 -12.87 7.37 -1.86
C LEU A 193 -12.91 8.89 -1.64
#